data_AF-A0A8T1X2C7-F1
#
_entry.id   AF-A0A8T1X2C7-F1
#
_cell.length_a   1.000
_cell.length_b   1.000
_cell.length_c   1.000
_cell.angle_alpha   90.00
_cell.angle_beta   90.00
_cell.angle_gamma   90.00
#
_symmetry.space_group_name_H-M   'P 1'
#
loop_
_entity.id
_entity.type
_entity.pdbx_description
1 polymer ?
#
loop_
_entity_poly.entity_id
_entity_poly.type
_entity_poly.pdbx_seq_one_letter_code
_entity_poly.pdbx_strand_id
1 'polypeptide(L)'
;MAERQFKIKVGTLRRVKKDLEYYAKEHEAQKKKIDKMRADNKDEYDIRKQEEVLVETEMMLPDCQSRLREAAKDVSKFIEAHRKEVEPLESFQEAQKLLAELQ
;
A
#
# COMPACT_ATOMS: atom_id res chain seq x y z
N MET A 1 -2.10 16.16 -23.26
CA MET A 1 -1.79 16.59 -21.88
C MET A 1 -2.39 15.65 -20.84
N ALA A 2 -3.67 15.27 -20.97
CA ALA A 2 -4.35 14.37 -20.03
C ALA A 2 -3.69 12.98 -19.94
N GLU A 3 -3.28 12.36 -21.06
CA GLU A 3 -2.60 11.05 -21.05
C GLU A 3 -1.36 11.02 -20.15
N ARG A 4 -0.45 11.99 -20.31
CA ARG A 4 0.78 12.04 -19.49
C ARG A 4 0.45 12.19 -18.01
N GLN A 5 -0.51 13.06 -17.68
CA GLN A 5 -0.94 13.26 -16.30
C GLN A 5 -1.61 12.01 -15.72
N PHE A 6 -2.42 11.33 -16.52
CA PHE A 6 -3.07 10.08 -16.13
C PHE A 6 -2.05 8.99 -15.82
N LYS A 7 -1.07 8.78 -16.70
CA LYS A 7 0.04 7.82 -16.47
C LYS A 7 0.80 8.12 -15.17
N ILE A 8 1.02 9.40 -14.84
CA ILE A 8 1.66 9.80 -13.58
C ILE A 8 0.79 9.41 -12.38
N LYS A 9 -0.51 9.70 -12.41
CA LYS A 9 -1.46 9.39 -11.32
C LYS A 9 -1.57 7.88 -11.10
N VAL A 10 -1.75 7.10 -12.17
CA VAL A 10 -1.77 5.63 -12.12
C VAL A 10 -0.44 5.08 -11.58
N GLY A 11 0.69 5.64 -12.03
CA GLY A 11 2.01 5.27 -11.51
C GLY A 11 2.19 5.56 -10.01
N THR A 12 1.62 6.65 -9.50
CA THR A 12 1.61 6.96 -8.06
C THR A 12 0.73 5.99 -7.29
N LEU A 13 -0.48 5.70 -7.75
CA LEU A 13 -1.37 4.69 -7.15
C LEU A 13 -0.67 3.33 -7.03
N ARG A 14 0.00 2.88 -8.10
CA ARG A 14 0.76 1.63 -8.12
C ARG A 14 1.89 1.61 -7.09
N ARG A 15 2.66 2.70 -6.97
CA ARG A 15 3.78 2.78 -6.02
C ARG A 15 3.28 2.71 -4.58
N VAL A 16 2.31 3.55 -4.22
CA VAL A 16 1.77 3.59 -2.86
C VAL A 16 1.13 2.25 -2.48
N LYS A 17 0.48 1.57 -3.43
CA LYS A 17 -0.02 0.21 -3.21
C LYS A 17 1.11 -0.76 -2.88
N LYS A 18 2.19 -0.77 -3.65
CA LYS A 18 3.36 -1.61 -3.38
C LYS A 18 3.98 -1.29 -2.03
N ASP A 19 4.10 -0.03 -1.66
CA ASP A 19 4.63 0.38 -0.35
C ASP A 19 3.81 -0.26 0.77
N LEU A 20 2.48 -0.19 0.70
CA LEU A 20 1.59 -0.84 1.68
C LEU A 20 1.78 -2.36 1.70
N GLU A 21 1.92 -3.02 0.54
CA GLU A 21 2.19 -4.46 0.47
C GLU A 21 3.54 -4.85 1.10
N TYR A 22 4.58 -4.02 0.95
CA TYR A 22 5.87 -4.23 1.59
C TYR A 22 5.77 -4.10 3.10
N TYR A 23 5.12 -3.05 3.61
CA TYR A 23 4.93 -2.86 5.04
C TYR A 23 4.08 -3.98 5.67
N ALA A 24 3.04 -4.45 4.97
CA ALA A 24 2.24 -5.58 5.43
C ALA A 24 3.07 -6.87 5.54
N LYS A 25 3.95 -7.14 4.57
CA LYS A 25 4.86 -8.30 4.61
C LYS A 25 5.88 -8.19 5.74
N GLU A 26 6.43 -6.99 5.96
CA GLU A 26 7.38 -6.75 7.04
C GLU A 26 6.73 -6.95 8.42
N HIS A 27 5.51 -6.40 8.59
CA HIS A 27 4.70 -6.62 9.79
C HIS A 27 4.46 -8.11 10.06
N GLU A 28 4.02 -8.86 9.04
CA GLU A 28 3.77 -10.29 9.17
C GLU A 28 5.05 -11.08 9.51
N ALA A 29 6.17 -10.73 8.87
CA ALA A 29 7.46 -11.36 9.15
C ALA A 29 7.93 -11.10 10.58
N GLN A 30 7.81 -9.87 11.06
CA GLN A 30 8.19 -9.50 12.43
C GLN A 30 7.27 -10.17 13.46
N LYS A 31 5.96 -10.25 13.18
CA LYS A 31 5.01 -10.98 14.02
C LYS A 31 5.35 -12.47 14.12
N LYS A 32 5.62 -13.13 12.98
CA LYS A 32 6.07 -14.54 12.95
C LYS A 32 7.37 -14.76 13.73
N LYS A 33 8.29 -13.80 13.68
CA LYS A 33 9.54 -13.84 14.44
C LYS A 33 9.25 -13.81 15.95
N ILE A 34 8.38 -12.91 16.41
CA ILE A 34 7.98 -12.81 17.82
C ILE A 34 7.29 -14.10 18.28
N ASP A 35 6.34 -14.63 17.49
CA ASP A 35 5.63 -15.86 17.81
C ASP A 35 6.59 -17.05 17.93
N LYS A 36 7.59 -17.14 17.05
CA LYS A 36 8.65 -18.14 17.15
C LYS A 36 9.50 -17.95 18.41
N MET A 37 9.87 -16.72 18.77
CA MET A 37 10.63 -16.45 19.99
C MET A 37 9.88 -16.87 21.26
N ARG A 38 8.56 -16.67 21.28
CA ARG A 38 7.67 -17.17 22.35
C ARG A 38 7.64 -18.70 22.39
N ALA A 39 7.47 -19.35 21.24
CA ALA A 39 7.46 -20.82 21.15
C ALA A 39 8.79 -21.45 21.58
N ASP A 40 9.91 -20.80 21.27
CA ASP A 40 11.25 -21.21 21.65
C ASP A 40 11.59 -20.89 23.13
N ASN A 41 10.64 -20.33 23.91
CA ASN A 41 10.81 -19.86 25.29
C ASN A 41 12.05 -18.95 25.46
N LYS A 42 12.23 -18.02 24.53
CA LYS A 42 13.31 -17.01 24.64
C LYS A 42 13.02 -16.04 25.79
N ASP A 43 14.07 -15.31 26.15
CA ASP A 43 14.00 -14.30 27.20
C ASP A 43 12.94 -13.23 26.93
N GLU A 44 12.20 -12.86 27.98
CA GLU A 44 11.07 -11.92 27.89
C GLU A 44 11.51 -10.51 27.49
N TYR A 45 12.71 -10.07 27.89
CA TYR A 45 13.25 -8.77 27.51
C TYR A 45 13.52 -8.73 25.99
N ASP A 46 14.08 -9.80 25.44
CA ASP A 46 14.32 -9.91 24.00
C ASP A 46 13.00 -9.93 23.19
N ILE A 47 11.96 -10.61 23.70
CA ILE A 47 10.63 -10.62 23.09
C ILE A 47 10.02 -9.22 23.11
N ARG A 48 10.02 -8.54 24.27
CA ARG A 48 9.52 -7.16 24.40
C ARG A 48 10.20 -6.20 23.44
N LYS A 49 11.51 -6.31 23.27
CA LYS A 49 12.27 -5.48 22.32
C LYS A 49 11.82 -5.70 20.88
N GLN A 50 11.46 -6.93 20.50
CA GLN A 50 10.92 -7.19 19.17
C GLN A 50 9.48 -6.69 19.00
N GLU A 51 8.68 -6.67 20.06
CA GLU A 51 7.34 -6.07 20.07
C GLU A 51 7.41 -4.54 19.90
N GLU A 52 8.37 -3.87 20.54
CA GLU A 52 8.63 -2.44 20.34
C GLU A 52 8.92 -2.14 18.85
N VAL A 53 9.78 -2.95 18.21
CA VAL A 53 10.05 -2.85 16.77
C VAL A 53 8.79 -3.08 15.93
N LEU A 54 7.93 -4.04 16.31
CA LEU A 54 6.67 -4.28 15.61
C LEU A 54 5.74 -3.06 15.67
N VAL A 55 5.65 -2.41 16.84
CA VAL A 55 4.85 -1.19 17.01
C VAL A 55 5.36 -0.06 16.11
N GLU A 56 6.67 0.09 15.95
CA GLU A 56 7.25 1.06 15.00
C GLU A 56 6.79 0.79 13.56
N THR A 57 6.79 -0.46 13.12
CA THR A 57 6.26 -0.85 11.80
C THR A 57 4.75 -0.56 11.69
N GLU A 58 3.97 -0.86 12.73
CA GLU A 58 2.52 -0.62 12.76
C GLU A 58 2.17 0.87 12.64
N MET A 59 2.96 1.75 13.25
CA MET A 59 2.75 3.20 13.18
C MET A 59 2.85 3.77 11.75
N MET A 60 3.49 3.07 10.82
CA MET A 60 3.65 3.49 9.43
C MET A 60 2.46 3.10 8.52
N LEU A 61 1.70 2.06 8.88
CA LEU A 61 0.61 1.55 8.07
C LEU A 61 -0.54 2.55 7.85
N PRO A 62 -0.99 3.34 8.85
CA PRO A 62 -2.08 4.30 8.66
C PRO A 62 -1.80 5.37 7.60
N ASP A 63 -0.58 5.91 7.57
CA ASP A 63 -0.18 6.92 6.57
C ASP A 63 -0.18 6.33 5.16
N CYS A 64 0.40 5.13 4.99
CA CYS A 64 0.40 4.43 3.71
C CYS A 64 -1.02 4.16 3.20
N GLN A 65 -1.92 3.72 4.08
CA GLN A 65 -3.34 3.53 3.74
C GLN A 65 -4.03 4.85 3.38
N SER A 66 -3.73 5.95 4.06
CA SER A 66 -4.29 7.26 3.74
C SER A 66 -3.86 7.73 2.35
N ARG A 67 -2.55 7.66 2.06
CA ARG A 67 -2.00 8.00 0.74
C ARG A 67 -2.58 7.13 -0.37
N LEU A 68 -2.84 5.86 -0.09
CA LEU A 68 -3.44 4.93 -1.05
C LEU A 68 -4.88 5.36 -1.40
N ARG A 69 -5.68 5.69 -0.38
CA ARG A 69 -7.04 6.19 -0.57
C ARG A 69 -7.06 7.51 -1.34
N GLU A 70 -6.14 8.42 -1.03
CA GLU A 70 -6.01 9.69 -1.74
C GLU A 70 -5.62 9.50 -3.20
N ALA A 71 -4.63 8.66 -3.49
CA ALA A 71 -4.22 8.34 -4.86
C ALA A 71 -5.34 7.65 -5.65
N ALA A 72 -6.08 6.73 -5.02
CA ALA A 72 -7.22 6.07 -5.65
C ALA A 72 -8.32 7.09 -6.00
N LYS A 73 -8.66 7.97 -5.06
CA LYS A 73 -9.64 9.04 -5.28
C LYS A 73 -9.21 9.99 -6.39
N ASP A 74 -7.94 10.35 -6.45
CA ASP A 74 -7.38 11.23 -7.48
C ASP A 74 -7.45 10.58 -8.87
N VAL A 75 -7.12 9.28 -8.98
CA VAL A 75 -7.25 8.52 -10.23
C VAL A 75 -8.72 8.43 -10.67
N SER A 76 -9.64 8.07 -9.77
CA SER A 76 -11.07 7.96 -10.09
C SER A 76 -11.65 9.29 -10.57
N LYS A 77 -11.37 10.39 -9.87
CA LYS A 77 -11.80 11.73 -10.28
C LYS A 77 -11.23 12.13 -11.65
N PHE A 78 -9.97 11.76 -11.92
CA PHE A 78 -9.35 12.05 -13.21
C PHE A 78 -10.03 11.29 -14.35
N ILE A 79 -10.38 10.02 -14.12
CA ILE A 79 -11.15 9.20 -15.07
C ILE A 79 -12.50 9.83 -15.35
N GLU A 80 -13.23 10.26 -14.31
CA GLU A 80 -14.54 10.91 -14.46
C GLU A 80 -14.45 12.19 -15.30
N ALA A 81 -13.43 13.02 -15.06
CA ALA A 81 -13.24 14.29 -15.78
C ALA A 81 -12.77 14.12 -17.23
N HIS A 82 -11.96 13.09 -17.52
CA HIS A 82 -11.28 12.92 -18.82
C HIS A 82 -11.62 11.60 -19.53
N ARG A 83 -12.78 11.01 -19.23
CA ARG A 83 -13.13 9.64 -19.64
C ARG A 83 -12.81 9.29 -21.09
N LYS A 84 -13.27 10.11 -22.05
CA LYS A 84 -13.07 9.87 -23.49
C LYS A 84 -11.60 9.88 -23.91
N GLU A 85 -10.76 10.63 -23.20
CA GLU A 85 -9.32 10.72 -23.49
C GLU A 85 -8.53 9.56 -22.87
N VAL A 86 -9.01 9.02 -21.74
CA VAL A 86 -8.27 8.00 -20.98
C VAL A 86 -8.73 6.57 -21.28
N GLU A 87 -10.00 6.34 -21.58
CA GLU A 87 -10.59 5.01 -21.82
C GLU A 87 -9.87 4.19 -22.92
N PRO A 88 -9.34 4.78 -24.01
CA PRO A 88 -8.56 4.05 -25.01
C PRO A 88 -7.13 3.68 -24.57
N LEU A 89 -6.64 4.20 -23.45
CA LEU A 89 -5.24 4.03 -23.03
C LEU A 89 -5.05 2.71 -22.26
N GLU A 90 -3.91 2.05 -22.45
CA GLU A 90 -3.54 0.87 -21.64
C GLU A 90 -3.50 1.17 -20.14
N SER A 91 -3.06 2.38 -19.76
CA SER A 91 -3.04 2.85 -18.38
C SER A 91 -4.43 2.89 -17.74
N PHE A 92 -5.51 2.90 -18.52
CA PHE A 92 -6.88 2.86 -18.01
C PHE A 92 -7.26 1.47 -17.52
N GLN A 93 -6.90 0.42 -18.27
CA GLN A 93 -7.07 -0.96 -17.82
C GLN A 93 -6.27 -1.24 -16.54
N GLU A 94 -5.04 -0.73 -16.48
CA GLU A 94 -4.23 -0.80 -15.26
C GLU A 94 -4.90 -0.07 -14.09
N ALA A 95 -5.38 1.16 -14.31
CA ALA A 95 -6.07 1.93 -13.29
C ALA A 95 -7.30 1.19 -12.75
N GLN A 96 -8.14 0.62 -13.64
CA GLN A 96 -9.31 -0.15 -13.25
C GLN A 96 -8.94 -1.36 -12.40
N LYS A 97 -7.91 -2.11 -12.80
CA LYS A 97 -7.43 -3.25 -12.01
C LYS A 97 -6.95 -2.82 -10.62
N LEU A 98 -6.11 -1.77 -10.56
CA LEU A 98 -5.60 -1.26 -9.29
C LEU A 98 -6.72 -0.76 -8.38
N LEU A 99 -7.73 -0.07 -8.92
CA LEU A 99 -8.88 0.41 -8.15
C LEU A 99 -9.79 -0.73 -7.67
N ALA A 100 -10.02 -1.75 -8.50
CA ALA A 100 -10.82 -2.92 -8.12
C ALA A 100 -10.18 -3.72 -6.99
N GLU A 101 -8.86 -3.82 -6.96
CA GLU A 101 -8.11 -4.49 -5.88
C GLU A 101 -8.11 -3.69 -4.54
N LEU A 102 -8.71 -2.50 -4.50
CA LEU A 102 -8.83 -1.66 -3.29
C LEU A 102 -10.26 -1.62 -2.71
N GLN A 103 -11.24 -2.20 -3.41
CA GLN A 103 -12.63 -2.36 -2.96
C GLN A 103 -12.79 -3.67 -2.19
#